data_AF-A0AAD5VL74-F1
#
_entry.id   AF-A0AAD5VL74-F1
#
_cell.length_a   1.000
_cell.length_b   1.000
_cell.length_c   1.000
_cell.angle_alpha   90.00
_cell.angle_beta   90.00
_cell.angle_gamma   90.00
#
_symmetry.space_group_name_H-M   'P 1'
#
loop_
_entity.id
_entity.type
_entity.pdbx_description
1 polymer ?
#
loop_
_entity_poly.entity_id
_entity_poly.type
_entity_poly.pdbx_seq_one_letter_code
_entity_poly.pdbx_strand_id
1 'polypeptide(L)'
;MLTVCPPLPPLHLACLLDVDTLSILDALISLHSVVAVPSSSKVGEITLHYYHASFADFLINPSHAGSYHQSPTVYRNRLAASFVRILSDGPERMRSVQGSTQRQRELSIEPPLSVFMQLVHVACRHLWQICTQIANPETPFLGCARGFEHFMFATLRTHSGLMPTESFLVFLRCLYQSTRNNDELKDLVRTTASSNIGLDSQFIIACEGISKPLDLNQDESSKDNIGGPRYALLGHDMDTVLILAVPEAVMIFSSEDIDNI
;
A
#
# COMPACT_ATOMS: atom_id res chain seq x y z
N MET A 1 -1.23 -3.46 -17.49
CA MET A 1 -1.04 -2.03 -17.12
C MET A 1 -0.08 -1.98 -15.94
N LEU A 2 0.91 -1.08 -15.99
CA LEU A 2 2.00 -0.99 -15.01
C LEU A 2 1.46 -0.80 -13.59
N THR A 3 1.98 -1.59 -12.67
CA THR A 3 1.54 -1.66 -11.26
C THR A 3 2.03 -0.47 -10.43
N VAL A 4 3.17 0.11 -10.82
CA VAL A 4 3.78 1.31 -10.22
C VAL A 4 4.27 2.21 -11.35
N CYS A 5 3.98 3.50 -11.29
CA CYS A 5 4.38 4.47 -12.30
C CYS A 5 4.69 5.83 -11.64
N PRO A 6 5.88 6.41 -11.86
CA PRO A 6 6.98 5.93 -12.72
C PRO A 6 7.68 4.68 -12.18
N PRO A 7 8.54 3.99 -12.98
CA PRO A 7 9.38 2.91 -12.49
C PRO A 7 10.24 3.35 -11.30
N LEU A 8 10.52 2.42 -10.39
CA LEU A 8 11.26 2.73 -9.17
C LEU A 8 12.78 2.75 -9.42
N PRO A 9 13.54 3.63 -8.74
CA PRO A 9 15.00 3.51 -8.62
C PRO A 9 15.42 2.17 -8.02
N PRO A 10 16.63 1.64 -8.34
CA PRO A 10 17.14 0.41 -7.75
C PRO A 10 17.10 0.36 -6.22
N LEU A 11 17.38 1.47 -5.55
CA LEU A 11 17.32 1.55 -4.10
C LEU A 11 15.90 1.32 -3.56
N HIS A 12 14.89 1.87 -4.24
CA HIS A 12 13.48 1.66 -3.88
C HIS A 12 13.05 0.21 -4.08
N LEU A 13 13.52 -0.42 -5.17
CA LEU A 13 13.28 -1.85 -5.42
C LEU A 13 13.94 -2.72 -4.36
N ALA A 14 15.15 -2.38 -3.91
CA ALA A 14 15.84 -3.08 -2.84
C ALA A 14 15.02 -3.07 -1.54
N CYS A 15 14.51 -1.89 -1.15
CA CYS A 15 13.64 -1.77 0.03
C CYS A 15 12.32 -2.55 -0.12
N LEU A 16 11.72 -2.51 -1.31
CA LEU A 16 10.45 -3.17 -1.60
C LEU A 16 10.59 -4.69 -1.55
N LEU A 17 11.65 -5.21 -2.18
CA LEU A 17 11.95 -6.64 -2.27
C LEU A 17 12.69 -7.18 -1.05
N ASP A 18 13.09 -6.33 -0.11
CA ASP A 18 13.83 -6.69 1.10
C ASP A 18 15.17 -7.37 0.82
N VAL A 19 15.90 -6.82 -0.15
CA VAL A 19 17.21 -7.29 -0.56
C VAL A 19 18.20 -6.14 -0.53
N ASP A 20 19.50 -6.45 -0.49
CA ASP A 20 20.51 -5.42 -0.54
C ASP A 20 20.58 -4.76 -1.93
N THR A 21 20.95 -3.48 -1.95
CA THR A 21 21.00 -2.70 -3.19
C THR A 21 22.03 -3.25 -4.18
N LEU A 22 23.12 -3.86 -3.70
CA LEU A 22 24.16 -4.41 -4.58
C LEU A 22 23.63 -5.65 -5.31
N SER A 23 22.92 -6.55 -4.62
CA SER A 23 22.24 -7.68 -5.26
C SER A 23 21.25 -7.25 -6.34
N ILE A 24 20.53 -6.14 -6.13
CA ILE A 24 19.68 -5.56 -7.18
C ILE A 24 20.51 -5.09 -8.36
N LEU A 25 21.61 -4.35 -8.14
CA LEU A 25 22.47 -3.87 -9.24
C LEU A 25 23.14 -5.03 -9.98
N ASP A 26 23.63 -6.03 -9.27
CA ASP A 26 24.25 -7.23 -9.84
C ASP A 26 23.23 -8.05 -10.66
N ALA A 27 21.98 -8.13 -10.20
CA ALA A 27 20.91 -8.73 -11.00
C ALA A 27 20.61 -7.89 -12.26
N LEU A 28 20.52 -6.57 -12.12
CA LEU A 28 20.20 -5.65 -13.21
C LEU A 28 21.32 -5.55 -14.26
N ILE A 29 22.59 -5.72 -13.89
CA ILE A 29 23.71 -5.62 -14.84
C ILE A 29 23.62 -6.68 -15.95
N SER A 30 23.04 -7.84 -15.64
CA SER A 30 22.77 -8.89 -16.62
C SER A 30 21.73 -8.47 -17.66
N LEU A 31 20.92 -7.45 -17.34
CA LEU A 31 19.86 -6.89 -18.17
C LEU A 31 20.26 -5.56 -18.82
N HIS A 32 21.54 -5.15 -18.77
CA HIS A 32 21.98 -3.84 -19.28
C HIS A 32 21.72 -3.60 -20.78
N SER A 33 21.46 -4.66 -21.56
CA SER A 33 21.10 -4.55 -22.97
C SER A 33 19.64 -4.11 -23.19
N VAL A 34 18.79 -4.25 -22.17
CA VAL A 34 17.34 -3.98 -22.25
C VAL A 34 16.83 -3.01 -21.17
N VAL A 35 17.54 -2.89 -20.05
CA VAL A 35 17.28 -1.95 -18.96
C VAL A 35 18.50 -1.06 -18.78
N ALA A 36 18.29 0.24 -18.69
CA ALA A 36 19.35 1.15 -18.29
C ALA A 36 19.55 1.11 -16.77
N VAL A 37 20.74 0.71 -16.37
CA VAL A 37 21.13 0.59 -14.97
C VAL A 37 21.91 1.84 -14.56
N PRO A 38 21.48 2.59 -13.54
CA PRO A 38 22.22 3.76 -13.09
C PRO A 38 23.56 3.37 -12.45
N SER A 39 24.52 4.29 -12.46
CA SER A 39 25.77 4.15 -11.69
C SER A 39 25.47 4.05 -10.18
N SER A 40 26.36 3.42 -9.42
CA SER A 40 26.24 3.27 -7.96
C SER A 40 25.97 4.59 -7.22
N SER A 41 26.51 5.69 -7.72
CA SER A 41 26.30 7.04 -7.17
C SER A 41 24.90 7.63 -7.40
N LYS A 42 24.07 7.03 -8.26
CA LYS A 42 22.74 7.55 -8.68
C LYS A 42 21.59 6.56 -8.45
N VAL A 43 21.83 5.50 -7.67
CA VAL A 43 20.89 4.37 -7.48
C VAL A 43 19.60 4.71 -6.74
N GLY A 44 19.60 5.82 -5.98
CA GLY A 44 18.41 6.36 -5.32
C GLY A 44 17.69 7.44 -6.11
N GLU A 45 18.30 7.98 -7.16
CA GLU A 45 17.80 9.17 -7.88
C GLU A 45 17.20 8.81 -9.23
N ILE A 46 17.87 7.92 -9.98
CA ILE A 46 17.49 7.60 -11.35
C ILE A 46 16.56 6.38 -11.34
N THR A 47 15.35 6.58 -11.86
CA THR A 47 14.38 5.51 -12.13
C THR A 47 14.90 4.57 -13.20
N LEU A 48 14.62 3.27 -13.06
CA LEU A 48 14.88 2.33 -14.15
C LEU A 48 14.11 2.71 -15.42
N HIS A 49 14.75 2.56 -16.57
CA HIS A 49 14.08 2.73 -17.85
C HIS A 49 14.40 1.56 -18.79
N TYR A 50 13.39 1.12 -19.52
CA TYR A 50 13.53 0.11 -20.56
C TYR A 50 13.98 0.79 -21.86
N TYR A 51 14.97 0.23 -22.55
CA TYR A 51 15.36 0.70 -23.88
C TYR A 51 14.30 0.38 -24.94
N HIS A 52 13.52 -0.68 -24.72
CA HIS A 52 12.52 -1.17 -25.66
C HIS A 52 11.20 -1.49 -24.96
N ALA A 53 10.09 -0.94 -25.46
CA ALA A 53 8.75 -1.24 -24.97
C ALA A 53 8.42 -2.74 -25.05
N SER A 54 8.97 -3.44 -26.04
CA SER A 54 8.80 -4.89 -26.24
C SER A 54 9.33 -5.73 -25.09
N PHE A 55 10.24 -5.21 -24.26
CA PHE A 55 10.71 -5.94 -23.07
C PHE A 55 9.61 -6.09 -22.02
N ALA A 56 8.79 -5.05 -21.83
CA ALA A 56 7.62 -5.15 -20.95
C ALA A 56 6.60 -6.17 -21.50
N ASP A 57 6.36 -6.15 -22.81
CA ASP A 57 5.46 -7.12 -23.46
C ASP A 57 5.97 -8.56 -23.34
N PHE A 58 7.29 -8.75 -23.46
CA PHE A 58 7.95 -10.04 -23.25
C PHE A 58 7.70 -10.59 -21.85
N LEU A 59 7.87 -9.77 -20.80
CA LEU A 59 7.68 -10.18 -19.41
C LEU A 59 6.22 -10.52 -19.08
N ILE A 60 5.26 -9.84 -19.73
CA ILE A 60 3.84 -10.05 -19.49
C ILE A 60 3.33 -11.30 -20.24
N ASN A 61 3.93 -11.67 -21.38
CA ASN A 61 3.48 -12.80 -22.18
C ASN A 61 3.96 -14.14 -21.60
N PRO A 62 3.06 -15.02 -21.13
CA PRO A 62 3.44 -16.30 -20.53
C PRO A 62 4.21 -17.22 -21.49
N SER A 63 3.88 -17.20 -22.78
CA SER A 63 4.55 -18.02 -23.79
C SER A 63 6.00 -17.59 -24.03
N HIS A 64 6.33 -16.33 -23.78
CA HIS A 64 7.68 -15.79 -24.00
C HIS A 64 8.52 -15.84 -22.72
N ALA A 65 7.95 -15.43 -21.58
CA ALA A 65 8.66 -15.39 -20.32
C ALA A 65 8.90 -16.79 -19.70
N GLY A 66 8.17 -17.82 -20.13
CA GLY A 66 8.36 -19.19 -19.67
C GLY A 66 8.28 -19.30 -18.15
N SER A 67 9.30 -19.86 -17.52
CA SER A 67 9.38 -19.99 -16.04
C SER A 67 9.52 -18.67 -15.29
N TYR A 68 9.81 -17.56 -15.98
CA TYR A 68 9.88 -16.23 -15.38
C TYR A 68 8.52 -15.53 -15.34
N HIS A 69 7.51 -16.07 -16.03
CA HIS A 69 6.17 -15.52 -15.98
C HIS A 69 5.57 -15.68 -14.58
N GLN A 70 5.12 -14.56 -14.00
CA GLN A 70 4.29 -14.58 -12.80
C GLN A 70 2.90 -14.08 -13.17
N SER A 71 1.87 -14.75 -12.65
CA SER A 71 0.50 -14.28 -12.85
C SER A 71 0.34 -12.88 -12.25
N PRO A 72 -0.48 -12.01 -12.88
CA PRO A 72 -0.72 -10.66 -12.37
C PRO A 72 -1.11 -10.59 -10.90
N THR A 73 -1.91 -11.54 -10.45
CA THR A 73 -2.37 -11.61 -9.08
C THR A 73 -1.25 -11.90 -8.09
N VAL A 74 -0.28 -12.76 -8.46
CA VAL A 74 0.83 -13.13 -7.56
C VAL A 74 1.76 -11.95 -7.33
N TYR A 75 2.22 -11.27 -8.38
CA TYR A 75 3.14 -10.14 -8.18
C TYR A 75 2.44 -8.94 -7.53
N ARG A 76 1.15 -8.70 -7.83
CA ARG A 76 0.36 -7.64 -7.17
C ARG A 76 0.22 -7.88 -5.68
N ASN A 77 -0.08 -9.12 -5.27
CA ASN A 77 -0.14 -9.49 -3.85
C ASN A 77 1.19 -9.25 -3.15
N ARG A 78 2.31 -9.66 -3.76
CA ARG A 78 3.65 -9.42 -3.19
C ARG A 78 3.96 -7.92 -3.07
N LEU A 79 3.60 -7.16 -4.09
CA LEU A 79 3.80 -5.72 -4.12
C LEU A 79 2.93 -5.00 -3.07
N ALA A 80 1.65 -5.36 -2.95
CA ALA A 80 0.74 -4.85 -1.93
C ALA A 80 1.27 -5.17 -0.52
N ALA A 81 1.66 -6.42 -0.26
CA ALA A 81 2.26 -6.82 1.02
C ALA A 81 3.53 -6.00 1.33
N SER A 82 4.36 -5.74 0.32
CA SER A 82 5.57 -4.93 0.48
C SER A 82 5.25 -3.47 0.81
N PHE A 83 4.23 -2.89 0.17
CA PHE A 83 3.77 -1.53 0.48
C PHE A 83 3.13 -1.43 1.86
N VAL A 84 2.26 -2.37 2.23
CA VAL A 84 1.71 -2.44 3.60
C VAL A 84 2.84 -2.47 4.60
N ARG A 85 3.83 -3.35 4.39
CA ARG A 85 5.00 -3.44 5.26
C ARG A 85 5.84 -2.15 5.31
N ILE A 86 6.04 -1.46 4.19
CA ILE A 86 6.73 -0.15 4.16
C ILE A 86 5.98 0.90 4.99
N LEU A 87 4.66 0.87 4.94
CA LEU A 87 3.79 1.79 5.67
C LEU A 87 3.68 1.41 7.16
N SER A 88 3.72 0.12 7.51
CA SER A 88 3.68 -0.37 8.89
C SER A 88 4.98 -0.15 9.64
N ASP A 89 6.11 -0.56 9.05
CA ASP A 89 7.39 -0.66 9.78
C ASP A 89 8.11 0.69 9.92
N GLY A 90 7.57 1.75 9.31
CA GLY A 90 8.09 3.10 9.43
C GLY A 90 9.58 3.25 9.04
N PRO A 91 10.27 4.28 9.57
CA PRO A 91 11.69 4.53 9.31
C PRO A 91 12.63 3.45 9.88
N GLU A 92 12.19 2.61 10.81
CA GLU A 92 13.06 1.65 11.51
C GLU A 92 13.61 0.60 10.56
N ARG A 93 12.82 0.16 9.59
CA ARG A 93 13.23 -0.84 8.61
C ARG A 93 14.21 -0.32 7.56
N MET A 94 14.20 0.97 7.26
CA MET A 94 15.29 1.53 6.45
C MET A 94 16.65 1.34 7.13
N ARG A 95 16.70 1.45 8.47
CA ARG A 95 17.95 1.25 9.21
C ARG A 95 18.45 -0.18 9.10
N SER A 96 17.55 -1.18 9.04
CA SER A 96 17.95 -2.59 8.89
C SER A 96 18.47 -2.90 7.48
N VAL A 97 17.83 -2.39 6.42
CA VAL A 97 18.30 -2.58 5.03
C VAL A 97 19.67 -1.92 4.80
N GLN A 98 19.99 -0.85 5.52
CA GLN A 98 21.29 -0.16 5.48
C GLN A 98 22.38 -0.86 6.31
N GLY A 99 22.00 -1.62 7.32
CA GLY A 99 22.92 -2.26 8.26
C GLY A 99 23.67 -3.47 7.70
N SER A 100 23.24 -4.00 6.55
CA SER A 100 23.52 -5.38 6.15
C SER A 100 24.90 -5.61 5.53
N THR A 101 25.60 -4.60 4.99
CA THR A 101 26.92 -4.86 4.37
C THR A 101 27.94 -3.75 4.60
N GLN A 102 29.13 -4.13 5.09
CA GLN A 102 30.32 -3.27 5.18
C GLN A 102 30.66 -2.60 3.83
N ARG A 103 30.33 -3.26 2.71
CA ARG A 103 30.47 -2.72 1.34
C ARG A 103 29.59 -1.51 1.04
N GLN A 104 28.40 -1.39 1.61
CA GLN A 104 27.53 -0.22 1.37
C GLN A 104 28.07 1.06 2.03
N ARG A 105 28.73 0.93 3.19
CA ARG A 105 29.37 2.05 3.88
C ARG A 105 30.55 2.61 3.08
N GLU A 106 31.32 1.75 2.42
CA GLU A 106 32.41 2.16 1.53
C GLU A 106 31.90 2.96 0.32
N LEU A 107 30.68 2.68 -0.15
CA LEU A 107 30.06 3.37 -1.27
C LEU A 107 29.33 4.67 -0.87
N SER A 108 29.32 5.04 0.43
CA SER A 108 28.62 6.22 0.95
C SER A 108 27.14 6.28 0.55
N ILE A 109 26.51 5.10 0.37
CA ILE A 109 25.09 4.99 0.03
C ILE A 109 24.31 5.00 1.35
N GLU A 110 24.17 6.16 1.98
CA GLU A 110 23.10 6.34 2.97
C GLU A 110 21.82 6.71 2.21
N PRO A 111 20.73 5.93 2.30
CA PRO A 111 19.40 6.40 1.92
C PRO A 111 19.04 7.58 2.81
N PRO A 112 19.01 8.81 2.26
CA PRO A 112 18.45 9.92 3.02
C PRO A 112 17.01 9.58 3.41
N LEU A 113 16.53 10.10 4.54
CA LEU A 113 15.13 10.05 4.96
C LEU A 113 14.15 10.33 3.79
N SER A 114 14.56 11.14 2.82
CA SER A 114 13.82 11.40 1.59
C SER A 114 13.52 10.16 0.75
N VAL A 115 14.39 9.16 0.68
CA VAL A 115 14.15 7.87 -0.03
C VAL A 115 12.98 7.14 0.60
N PHE A 116 12.95 7.05 1.94
CA PHE A 116 11.81 6.45 2.64
C PHE A 116 10.53 7.23 2.43
N MET A 117 10.58 8.56 2.56
CA MET A 117 9.39 9.38 2.33
C MET A 117 8.88 9.25 0.89
N GLN A 118 9.77 9.11 -0.10
CA GLN A 118 9.39 8.81 -1.47
C GLN A 118 8.74 7.42 -1.60
N LEU A 119 9.29 6.39 -0.94
CA LEU A 119 8.69 5.06 -0.91
C LEU A 119 7.31 5.04 -0.25
N VAL A 120 7.13 5.75 0.86
CA VAL A 120 5.84 5.93 1.53
C VAL A 120 4.86 6.61 0.58
N HIS A 121 5.28 7.69 -0.10
CA HIS A 121 4.45 8.38 -1.08
C HIS A 121 4.02 7.45 -2.24
N VAL A 122 4.97 6.67 -2.79
CA VAL A 122 4.70 5.65 -3.81
C VAL A 122 3.71 4.60 -3.28
N ALA A 123 3.92 4.08 -2.08
CA ALA A 123 3.06 3.09 -1.46
C ALA A 123 1.64 3.63 -1.29
N CYS A 124 1.47 4.83 -0.72
CA CYS A 124 0.15 5.48 -0.57
C CYS A 124 -0.53 5.76 -1.91
N ARG A 125 0.23 6.07 -2.97
CA ARG A 125 -0.34 6.34 -4.29
C ARG A 125 -0.84 5.07 -4.98
N HIS A 126 -0.12 3.95 -4.82
CA HIS A 126 -0.35 2.75 -5.63
C HIS A 126 -1.05 1.61 -4.88
N LEU A 127 -0.87 1.48 -3.56
CA LEU A 127 -1.40 0.35 -2.79
C LEU A 127 -2.90 0.14 -3.04
N TRP A 128 -3.71 1.19 -2.98
CA TRP A 128 -5.16 1.08 -3.13
C TRP A 128 -5.57 0.61 -4.52
N GLN A 129 -4.91 1.13 -5.57
CA GLN A 129 -5.12 0.71 -6.96
C GLN A 129 -4.69 -0.74 -7.20
N ILE A 130 -3.69 -1.21 -6.47
CA ILE A 130 -3.24 -2.60 -6.56
C ILE A 130 -4.26 -3.51 -5.88
N CYS A 131 -4.77 -3.12 -4.72
CA CYS A 131 -5.80 -3.84 -4.00
C CYS A 131 -7.07 -4.00 -4.85
N THR A 132 -7.53 -2.94 -5.53
CA THR A 132 -8.71 -3.05 -6.42
C THR A 132 -8.50 -4.05 -7.57
N GLN A 133 -7.25 -4.24 -8.02
CA GLN A 133 -6.92 -5.22 -9.06
C GLN A 133 -6.71 -6.64 -8.53
N ILE A 134 -6.55 -6.80 -7.21
CA ILE A 134 -6.46 -8.11 -6.54
C ILE A 134 -7.85 -8.62 -6.14
N ALA A 135 -8.79 -7.69 -5.92
CA ALA A 135 -10.15 -7.86 -5.39
C ALA A 135 -11.09 -8.80 -6.18
N ASN A 136 -10.57 -9.82 -6.87
CA ASN A 136 -11.38 -10.98 -7.17
C ASN A 136 -11.72 -11.68 -5.83
N PRO A 137 -12.99 -11.82 -5.45
CA PRO A 137 -13.41 -12.45 -4.19
C PRO A 137 -12.88 -13.88 -4.02
N GLU A 138 -12.46 -14.52 -5.11
CA GLU A 138 -11.88 -15.87 -5.09
C GLU A 138 -10.39 -15.91 -4.73
N THR A 139 -9.66 -14.79 -4.80
CA THR A 139 -8.24 -14.78 -4.45
C THR A 139 -8.02 -14.16 -3.07
N PRO A 140 -7.63 -14.95 -2.06
CA PRO A 140 -7.47 -14.42 -0.73
C PRO A 140 -6.38 -13.35 -0.67
N PHE A 141 -6.77 -12.14 -0.26
CA PHE A 141 -5.88 -11.05 0.14
C PHE A 141 -5.15 -11.34 1.47
N LEU A 142 -5.28 -12.56 2.00
CA LEU A 142 -4.80 -13.01 3.32
C LEU A 142 -3.31 -12.73 3.56
N GLY A 143 -2.47 -12.80 2.51
CA GLY A 143 -1.05 -12.51 2.63
C GLY A 143 -0.76 -11.05 3.01
N CYS A 144 -1.60 -10.11 2.59
CA CYS A 144 -1.49 -8.70 2.96
C CYS A 144 -2.20 -8.40 4.28
N ALA A 145 -3.31 -9.10 4.57
CA ALA A 145 -4.14 -8.88 5.76
C ALA A 145 -3.35 -8.93 7.08
N ARG A 146 -2.42 -9.89 7.22
CA ARG A 146 -1.56 -9.98 8.41
C ARG A 146 -0.62 -8.78 8.57
N GLY A 147 -0.23 -8.13 7.49
CA GLY A 147 0.58 -6.91 7.55
C GLY A 147 -0.14 -5.74 8.20
N PHE A 148 -1.48 -5.81 8.33
CA PHE A 148 -2.30 -4.78 8.96
C PHE A 148 -2.44 -4.92 10.48
N GLU A 149 -2.04 -6.04 11.07
CA GLU A 149 -2.14 -6.28 12.52
C GLU A 149 -1.35 -5.25 13.35
N HIS A 150 -0.22 -4.78 12.81
CA HIS A 150 0.64 -3.78 13.45
C HIS A 150 0.70 -2.47 12.65
N PHE A 151 -0.27 -2.27 11.75
CA PHE A 151 -0.28 -1.09 10.91
C PHE A 151 -0.77 0.13 11.69
N MET A 152 0.05 1.17 11.77
CA MET A 152 -0.36 2.44 12.39
C MET A 152 -1.28 3.23 11.45
N PHE A 153 -2.59 3.00 11.55
CA PHE A 153 -3.59 3.61 10.65
C PHE A 153 -3.62 5.14 10.70
N ALA A 154 -3.26 5.73 11.84
CA ALA A 154 -3.12 7.19 11.98
C ALA A 154 -2.12 7.80 10.97
N THR A 155 -1.12 7.04 10.51
CA THR A 155 -0.14 7.54 9.52
C THR A 155 -0.77 7.87 8.17
N LEU A 156 -1.90 7.21 7.84
CA LEU A 156 -2.65 7.45 6.62
C LEU A 156 -3.20 8.88 6.55
N ARG A 157 -3.45 9.51 7.70
CA ARG A 157 -3.93 10.91 7.79
C ARG A 157 -3.03 11.87 7.02
N THR A 158 -1.71 11.72 7.15
CA THR A 158 -0.74 12.59 6.46
C THR A 158 -0.71 12.40 4.94
N HIS A 159 -1.36 11.35 4.43
CA HIS A 159 -1.37 10.96 3.03
C HIS A 159 -2.78 10.91 2.42
N SER A 160 -3.81 11.34 3.16
CA SER A 160 -5.22 11.22 2.74
C SER A 160 -5.52 11.94 1.43
N GLY A 161 -4.87 13.09 1.18
CA GLY A 161 -4.97 13.84 -0.08
C GLY A 161 -4.38 13.15 -1.31
N LEU A 162 -3.66 12.03 -1.13
CA LEU A 162 -3.12 11.22 -2.22
C LEU A 162 -4.00 10.02 -2.58
N MET A 163 -5.07 9.79 -1.82
CA MET A 163 -5.91 8.60 -1.95
C MET A 163 -7.10 8.89 -2.88
N PRO A 164 -7.19 8.23 -4.06
CA PRO A 164 -8.39 8.33 -4.87
C PRO A 164 -9.55 7.69 -4.11
N THR A 165 -10.63 8.44 -3.83
CA THR A 165 -11.75 7.98 -3.00
C THR A 165 -12.30 6.64 -3.46
N GLU A 166 -12.58 6.50 -4.76
CA GLU A 166 -13.14 5.26 -5.33
C GLU A 166 -12.22 4.05 -5.07
N SER A 167 -10.92 4.19 -5.35
CA SER A 167 -9.95 3.12 -5.11
C SER A 167 -9.79 2.77 -3.63
N PHE A 168 -9.88 3.77 -2.75
CA PHE A 168 -9.77 3.56 -1.30
C PHE A 168 -11.01 2.87 -0.73
N LEU A 169 -12.22 3.23 -1.17
CA LEU A 169 -13.45 2.57 -0.74
C LEU A 169 -13.50 1.11 -1.18
N VAL A 170 -13.08 0.82 -2.42
CA VAL A 170 -12.91 -0.55 -2.88
C VAL A 170 -11.94 -1.29 -1.97
N PHE A 171 -10.76 -0.71 -1.68
CA PHE A 171 -9.80 -1.30 -0.75
C PHE A 171 -10.42 -1.63 0.62
N LEU A 172 -11.20 -0.72 1.23
CA LEU A 172 -11.85 -0.97 2.52
C LEU A 172 -12.80 -2.17 2.46
N ARG A 173 -13.58 -2.30 1.38
CA ARG A 173 -14.48 -3.44 1.17
C ARG A 173 -13.70 -4.74 1.00
N CYS A 174 -12.64 -4.73 0.20
CA CYS A 174 -11.78 -5.91 0.02
C CYS A 174 -11.15 -6.34 1.34
N LEU A 175 -10.67 -5.38 2.13
CA LEU A 175 -10.06 -5.63 3.43
C LEU A 175 -11.11 -6.24 4.37
N TYR A 176 -12.29 -5.63 4.49
CA TYR A 176 -13.41 -6.17 5.28
C TYR A 176 -13.77 -7.60 4.87
N GLN A 177 -13.97 -7.86 3.58
CA GLN A 177 -14.32 -9.19 3.08
C GLN A 177 -13.23 -10.23 3.39
N SER A 178 -11.96 -9.82 3.37
CA SER A 178 -10.81 -10.68 3.63
C SER A 178 -10.60 -10.97 5.11
N THR A 179 -11.05 -10.06 6.00
CA THR A 179 -10.81 -10.20 7.44
C THR A 179 -12.03 -10.61 8.25
N ARG A 180 -13.26 -10.44 7.75
CA ARG A 180 -14.51 -10.73 8.49
C ARG A 180 -14.63 -12.17 9.04
N ASN A 181 -13.93 -13.14 8.42
CA ASN A 181 -13.93 -14.54 8.85
C ASN A 181 -12.70 -14.91 9.70
N ASN A 182 -11.79 -13.97 9.96
CA ASN A 182 -10.62 -14.16 10.79
C ASN A 182 -10.90 -13.56 12.18
N ASP A 183 -10.89 -14.37 13.23
CA ASP A 183 -11.21 -13.91 14.58
C ASP A 183 -10.31 -12.78 15.09
N GLU A 184 -9.05 -12.73 14.64
CA GLU A 184 -8.08 -11.69 15.03
C GLU A 184 -8.33 -10.37 14.28
N LEU A 185 -8.87 -10.43 13.06
CA LEU A 185 -8.96 -9.28 12.15
C LEU A 185 -10.40 -8.89 11.78
N LYS A 186 -11.43 -9.59 12.29
CA LYS A 186 -12.83 -9.39 11.91
C LYS A 186 -13.34 -7.97 12.17
N ASP A 187 -12.77 -7.31 13.18
CA ASP A 187 -13.14 -5.95 13.56
C ASP A 187 -12.24 -4.90 12.89
N LEU A 188 -11.26 -5.29 12.06
CA LEU A 188 -10.29 -4.35 11.48
C LEU A 188 -10.95 -3.23 10.67
N VAL A 189 -11.99 -3.55 9.89
CA VAL A 189 -12.81 -2.59 9.15
C VAL A 189 -14.25 -2.80 9.58
N ARG A 190 -14.90 -1.75 10.09
CA ARG A 190 -16.27 -1.84 10.62
C ARG A 190 -17.01 -0.52 10.48
N THR A 191 -18.33 -0.56 10.64
CA THR A 191 -19.18 0.65 10.67
C THR A 191 -20.05 0.76 11.92
N THR A 192 -20.02 -0.28 12.75
CA THR A 192 -20.67 -0.34 14.05
C THR A 192 -19.60 -0.41 15.14
N ALA A 193 -19.92 0.11 16.33
CA ALA A 193 -19.01 0.02 17.46
C ALA A 193 -18.75 -1.44 17.85
N SER A 194 -17.47 -1.79 18.00
CA SER A 194 -17.09 -3.03 18.68
C SER A 194 -17.33 -2.84 20.18
N SER A 195 -17.87 -3.87 20.85
CA SER A 195 -18.21 -3.81 22.28
C SER A 195 -17.02 -3.48 23.18
N ASN A 196 -15.80 -3.68 22.68
CA ASN A 196 -14.57 -3.55 23.42
C ASN A 196 -13.87 -2.19 23.20
N ILE A 197 -14.34 -1.37 22.26
CA ILE A 197 -13.61 -0.17 21.80
C ILE A 197 -14.48 1.07 22.06
N GLY A 198 -14.23 1.75 23.18
CA GLY A 198 -14.95 2.98 23.53
C GLY A 198 -14.74 4.14 22.55
N LEU A 199 -13.67 4.09 21.75
CA LEU A 199 -13.35 5.09 20.73
C LEU A 199 -14.35 5.05 19.56
N ASP A 200 -14.86 3.87 19.20
CA ASP A 200 -15.81 3.71 18.11
C ASP A 200 -17.09 4.49 18.33
N SER A 201 -17.64 4.41 19.55
CA SER A 201 -18.85 5.11 19.92
C SER A 201 -18.67 6.63 19.80
N GLN A 202 -17.51 7.15 20.18
CA GLN A 202 -17.22 8.58 20.05
C GLN A 202 -17.19 9.03 18.58
N PHE A 203 -16.50 8.27 17.72
CA PHE A 203 -16.48 8.57 16.29
C PHE A 203 -17.87 8.46 15.63
N ILE A 204 -18.66 7.45 16.01
CA ILE A 204 -20.00 7.26 15.47
C ILE A 204 -20.91 8.42 15.90
N ILE A 205 -20.87 8.82 17.17
CA ILE A 205 -21.62 9.98 17.68
C ILE A 205 -21.23 11.26 16.94
N ALA A 206 -19.92 11.48 16.71
CA ALA A 206 -19.44 12.63 15.95
C ALA A 206 -19.94 12.63 14.50
N CYS A 207 -20.24 11.46 13.93
CA CYS A 207 -20.78 11.33 12.58
C CYS A 207 -22.30 11.48 12.49
N GLU A 208 -23.02 11.49 13.62
CA GLU A 208 -24.49 11.52 13.63
C GLU A 208 -25.01 12.78 12.93
N GLY A 209 -25.85 12.58 11.91
CA GLY A 209 -26.43 13.67 11.11
C GLY A 209 -25.51 14.23 10.02
N ILE A 210 -24.22 13.90 10.02
CA ILE A 210 -23.24 14.38 9.01
C ILE A 210 -23.03 13.34 7.91
N SER A 211 -22.92 12.06 8.28
CA SER A 211 -22.61 10.98 7.35
C SER A 211 -23.42 9.72 7.64
N LYS A 212 -23.38 8.75 6.71
CA LYS A 212 -23.99 7.42 6.90
C LYS A 212 -22.92 6.34 6.93
N PRO A 213 -23.18 5.19 7.56
CA PRO A 213 -22.30 4.03 7.47
C PRO A 213 -21.98 3.67 6.00
N LEU A 214 -20.72 3.37 5.72
CA LEU A 214 -20.32 2.77 4.46
C LEU A 214 -20.91 1.35 4.34
N ASP A 215 -21.51 1.03 3.20
CA ASP A 215 -21.93 -0.35 2.94
C ASP A 215 -20.71 -1.18 2.53
N LEU A 216 -20.22 -1.99 3.46
CA LEU A 216 -19.06 -2.87 3.29
C LEU A 216 -19.40 -4.16 2.52
N ASN A 217 -20.68 -4.49 2.34
CA ASN A 217 -21.12 -5.67 1.61
C ASN A 217 -21.53 -5.38 0.17
N GLN A 218 -21.58 -4.10 -0.21
CA GLN A 218 -21.95 -3.68 -1.55
C GLN A 218 -20.94 -4.20 -2.58
N ASP A 219 -21.46 -4.78 -3.67
CA ASP A 219 -20.67 -5.29 -4.77
C ASP A 219 -20.15 -4.14 -5.66
N GLU A 220 -18.94 -4.30 -6.20
CA GLU A 220 -18.24 -3.26 -6.99
C GLU A 220 -18.95 -2.91 -8.30
N SER A 221 -19.90 -3.75 -8.74
CA SER A 221 -20.60 -3.61 -10.01
C SER A 221 -21.60 -2.45 -10.05
N SER A 222 -22.09 -1.98 -8.89
CA SER A 222 -22.88 -0.75 -8.84
C SER A 222 -21.95 0.45 -8.82
N LYS A 223 -21.90 1.24 -9.90
CA LYS A 223 -21.23 2.55 -9.89
C LYS A 223 -21.73 3.33 -8.68
N ASP A 224 -20.89 3.44 -7.67
CA ASP A 224 -21.22 4.11 -6.42
C ASP A 224 -21.29 5.61 -6.66
N ASN A 225 -22.50 6.08 -6.96
CA ASN A 225 -22.82 7.44 -6.62
C ASN A 225 -22.91 7.49 -5.10
N ILE A 226 -21.79 7.84 -4.45
CA ILE A 226 -21.73 8.23 -3.06
C ILE A 226 -22.69 9.43 -2.92
N GLY A 227 -23.97 9.17 -2.65
CA GLY A 227 -25.04 10.18 -2.59
C GLY A 227 -24.95 11.10 -1.37
N GLY A 228 -23.78 11.17 -0.74
CA GLY A 228 -23.48 11.93 0.47
C GLY A 228 -22.35 11.27 1.27
N PRO A 229 -21.81 11.96 2.28
CA PRO A 229 -20.68 11.47 3.08
C PRO A 229 -20.93 10.07 3.66
N ARG A 230 -19.89 9.23 3.63
CA ARG A 230 -19.90 7.87 4.18
C ARG A 230 -18.76 7.71 5.18
N TYR A 231 -19.01 6.98 6.26
CA TYR A 231 -17.98 6.69 7.25
C TYR A 231 -17.67 5.21 7.39
N ALA A 232 -16.43 4.91 7.75
CA ALA A 232 -15.99 3.60 8.22
C ALA A 232 -14.96 3.78 9.34
N LEU A 233 -14.86 2.80 10.22
CA LEU A 233 -13.83 2.70 11.24
C LEU A 233 -12.77 1.71 10.75
N LEU A 234 -11.50 2.06 10.94
CA LEU A 234 -10.36 1.28 10.48
C LEU A 234 -9.31 1.19 11.57
N GLY A 235 -8.85 -0.02 11.91
CA GLY A 235 -7.81 -0.26 12.91
C GLY A 235 -8.31 -1.01 14.13
N HIS A 236 -7.43 -1.12 15.13
CA HIS A 236 -7.65 -1.89 16.35
C HIS A 236 -7.56 -0.99 17.59
N ASP A 237 -8.44 -1.22 18.56
CA ASP A 237 -8.43 -0.58 19.87
C ASP A 237 -8.18 0.95 19.79
N MET A 238 -7.11 1.42 20.44
CA MET A 238 -6.73 2.83 20.53
C MET A 238 -6.15 3.42 19.23
N ASP A 239 -5.77 2.56 18.28
CA ASP A 239 -5.24 2.95 16.97
C ASP A 239 -6.33 3.02 15.89
N THR A 240 -7.61 2.86 16.30
CA THR A 240 -8.74 3.04 15.40
C THR A 240 -8.78 4.48 14.88
N VAL A 241 -8.92 4.62 13.56
CA VAL A 241 -9.20 5.88 12.89
C VAL A 241 -10.60 5.89 12.29
N LEU A 242 -11.20 7.07 12.24
CA LEU A 242 -12.42 7.31 11.47
C LEU A 242 -12.03 7.71 10.04
N ILE A 243 -12.55 6.96 9.08
CA ILE A 243 -12.51 7.30 7.66
C ILE A 243 -13.82 8.00 7.31
N LEU A 244 -13.74 9.22 6.78
CA LEU A 244 -14.87 9.93 6.20
C LEU A 244 -14.63 10.14 4.71
N ALA A 245 -15.42 9.47 3.87
CA ALA A 245 -15.33 9.53 2.42
C ALA A 245 -16.43 10.40 1.84
N VAL A 246 -16.04 11.34 0.97
CA VAL A 246 -16.90 12.17 0.12
C VAL A 246 -16.48 11.95 -1.34
N PRO A 247 -17.31 12.29 -2.35
CA PRO A 247 -17.05 11.90 -3.75
C PRO A 247 -15.62 12.17 -4.26
N GLU A 248 -14.98 13.25 -3.80
CA GLU A 248 -13.65 13.68 -4.29
C GLU A 248 -12.53 13.59 -3.25
N ALA A 249 -12.82 13.20 -2.00
CA ALA A 249 -11.82 13.16 -0.95
C ALA A 249 -12.06 12.07 0.09
N VAL A 250 -10.96 11.62 0.69
CA VAL A 250 -10.95 10.80 1.90
C VAL A 250 -10.35 11.65 3.02
N MET A 251 -11.06 11.73 4.15
CA MET A 251 -10.57 12.32 5.38
C MET A 251 -10.35 11.21 6.41
N ILE A 252 -9.30 11.34 7.21
CA ILE A 252 -8.92 10.35 8.22
C ILE A 252 -8.69 11.10 9.52
N PHE A 253 -9.45 10.73 10.54
CA PHE A 253 -9.41 11.34 11.87
C PHE A 253 -8.89 10.31 12.88
N SER A 254 -7.93 10.72 13.70
CA SER A 254 -7.49 9.92 14.86
C SER A 254 -8.26 10.35 16.11
N SER A 255 -8.00 9.67 17.24
CA SER A 255 -8.58 10.02 18.54
C SER A 255 -8.30 11.48 18.95
N GLU A 256 -7.16 12.04 18.51
CA GLU A 256 -6.77 13.44 18.76
C GLU A 256 -7.66 14.46 18.02
N ASP A 257 -8.41 14.02 17.00
CA ASP A 257 -9.21 14.90 16.17
C ASP A 257 -10.70 14.92 16.55
N ILE A 258 -11.12 14.15 17.56
CA ILE A 258 -12.55 13.95 17.87
C ILE A 258 -13.28 15.27 18.11
N ASP A 259 -12.64 16.22 18.80
CA ASP A 259 -13.24 17.52 19.10
C ASP A 259 -13.37 18.44 17.86
N ASN A 260 -12.79 18.04 16.71
CA ASN A 260 -12.77 18.81 15.47
C ASN A 260 -13.68 18.22 14.36
N ILE A 261 -14.36 17.11 14.62
CA ILE A 261 -15.31 16.45 13.69
C ILE A 261 -16.67 17.12 13.79
#